data_AF-A0A672YZK9-F1
#
_entry.id   AF-A0A672YZK9-F1
#
_cell.length_a   1.000
_cell.length_b   1.000
_cell.length_c   1.000
_cell.angle_alpha   90.00
_cell.angle_beta   90.00
_cell.angle_gamma   90.00
#
_symmetry.space_group_name_H-M   'P 1'
#
loop_
_entity.id
_entity.type
_entity.pdbx_description
1 polymer ?
#
loop_
_entity_poly.entity_id
_entity_poly.type
_entity_poly.pdbx_seq_one_letter_code
_entity_poly.pdbx_strand_id
1 'polypeptide(L)'
;MSATEETTTMTIPCVLVTSSDSGFKEEELIKQILNLNTLPEPTKREEAVSWYPWTINNKYYTADVRLCVVPSTFQMTSEIAQSMQAFIAYFDSSVKDGLEKLHPWISVIEDIAPEVLILVCDKVCENGVTRHEAQQWCLAHAFELVELNPQELPDEDDDFPESTGVKRIVQALNANVWTSVEMKDGHNQGLGLMSSLVACRHNNPRSCQDPPSSSSPVGGTLVNEEDDQKENSTHSSTQEDTVVDAMTDLDIQELANLTAGDADVDNFERLFTKLKEMKDKASSLPHEQRKVHAEKVAKAFWMAIGGDEDEIDGLSSGEES
;
A
#
# COMPACT_ATOMS: atom_id res chain seq x y z
N MET A 1 -39.35 13.72 -26.60
CA MET A 1 -38.32 12.73 -26.25
C MET A 1 -37.66 13.24 -24.99
N SER A 2 -38.06 12.71 -23.83
CA SER A 2 -37.44 13.08 -22.56
C SER A 2 -36.18 12.25 -22.42
N ALA A 3 -35.05 12.93 -22.26
CA ALA A 3 -33.82 12.33 -21.79
C ALA A 3 -34.09 11.82 -20.37
N THR A 4 -34.06 10.50 -20.20
CA THR A 4 -33.93 9.87 -18.90
C THR A 4 -32.52 10.15 -18.40
N GLU A 5 -32.42 10.98 -17.37
CA GLU A 5 -31.23 11.06 -16.54
C GLU A 5 -31.01 9.66 -15.94
N GLU A 6 -30.05 8.91 -16.49
CA GLU A 6 -29.50 7.75 -15.81
C GLU A 6 -28.85 8.26 -14.53
N THR A 7 -29.57 8.17 -13.42
CA THR A 7 -28.97 8.30 -12.10
C THR A 7 -28.01 7.13 -11.97
N THR A 8 -26.72 7.38 -12.22
CA THR A 8 -25.64 6.42 -11.95
C THR A 8 -25.65 6.17 -10.45
N THR A 9 -26.42 5.18 -10.01
CA THR A 9 -26.35 4.66 -8.65
C THR A 9 -24.94 4.11 -8.48
N MET A 10 -24.07 4.84 -7.77
CA MET A 10 -22.72 4.37 -7.48
C MET A 10 -22.81 3.03 -6.76
N THR A 11 -22.14 2.03 -7.32
CA THR A 11 -22.07 0.69 -6.74
C THR A 11 -21.22 0.75 -5.48
N ILE A 12 -21.80 0.38 -4.33
CA ILE A 12 -21.06 0.32 -3.06
C ILE A 12 -19.98 -0.76 -3.19
N PRO A 13 -18.69 -0.43 -2.95
CA PRO A 13 -17.60 -1.38 -3.10
C PRO A 13 -17.76 -2.55 -2.15
N CYS A 14 -17.22 -3.70 -2.55
CA CYS A 14 -17.29 -4.90 -1.74
C CYS A 14 -15.94 -5.61 -1.61
N VAL A 15 -15.79 -6.26 -0.45
CA VAL A 15 -14.78 -7.25 -0.15
C VAL A 15 -15.44 -8.61 -0.37
N LEU A 16 -14.99 -9.38 -1.36
CA LEU A 16 -15.48 -10.74 -1.57
C LEU A 16 -14.77 -11.68 -0.59
N VAL A 17 -15.54 -12.50 0.13
CA VAL A 17 -15.05 -13.53 1.05
C VAL A 17 -15.52 -14.90 0.56
N THR A 18 -14.59 -15.82 0.40
CA THR A 18 -14.85 -17.20 -0.05
C THR A 18 -13.98 -18.20 0.70
N SER A 19 -14.31 -19.48 0.64
CA SER A 19 -13.57 -20.57 1.29
C SER A 19 -13.43 -21.78 0.38
N SER A 20 -12.26 -22.42 0.40
CA SER A 20 -12.07 -23.75 -0.20
C SER A 20 -12.46 -24.91 0.72
N ASP A 21 -12.72 -24.62 2.00
CA ASP A 21 -13.19 -25.57 3.00
C ASP A 21 -14.68 -25.38 3.30
N SER A 22 -15.47 -26.43 3.08
CA SER A 22 -16.89 -26.48 3.39
C SER A 22 -17.22 -26.43 4.89
N GLY A 23 -16.23 -26.74 5.75
CA GLY A 23 -16.37 -26.67 7.21
C GLY A 23 -16.15 -25.27 7.77
N PHE A 24 -15.43 -24.42 7.04
CA PHE A 24 -15.22 -23.04 7.39
C PHE A 24 -16.50 -22.22 7.18
N LYS A 25 -16.74 -21.27 8.08
CA LYS A 25 -17.88 -20.35 8.01
C LYS A 25 -17.36 -18.96 7.75
N GLU A 26 -17.51 -18.48 6.52
CA GLU A 26 -17.09 -17.15 6.11
C GLU A 26 -17.74 -16.05 6.98
N GLU A 27 -18.96 -16.29 7.45
CA GLU A 27 -19.68 -15.40 8.37
C GLU A 27 -18.97 -15.22 9.72
N GLU A 28 -18.26 -16.24 10.20
CA GLU A 28 -17.51 -16.15 11.46
C GLU A 28 -16.27 -15.27 11.29
N LEU A 29 -15.63 -15.30 10.12
CA LEU A 29 -14.54 -14.38 9.79
C LEU A 29 -15.07 -12.95 9.63
N ILE A 30 -16.17 -12.75 8.91
CA ILE A 30 -16.82 -11.43 8.76
C ILE A 30 -17.18 -10.86 10.11
N LYS A 31 -17.75 -11.66 11.02
CA LYS A 31 -18.08 -11.24 12.38
C LYS A 31 -16.85 -10.72 13.14
N GLN A 32 -15.71 -11.37 12.97
CA GLN A 32 -14.44 -10.93 13.56
C GLN A 32 -13.90 -9.65 12.89
N ILE A 33 -13.96 -9.54 11.56
CA ILE A 33 -13.56 -8.32 10.82
C ILE A 33 -14.38 -7.11 11.27
N LEU A 34 -15.69 -7.30 11.46
CA LEU A 34 -16.60 -6.26 11.96
C LEU A 34 -16.40 -5.95 13.44
N ASN A 35 -15.62 -6.77 14.17
CA ASN A 35 -15.45 -6.72 15.62
C ASN A 35 -16.79 -6.75 16.38
N LEU A 36 -17.67 -7.71 16.02
CA LEU A 36 -19.00 -7.87 16.60
C LEU A 36 -19.16 -9.21 17.30
N ASN A 37 -20.02 -9.26 18.34
CA ASN A 37 -20.41 -10.52 18.99
C ASN A 37 -21.45 -11.31 18.18
N THR A 38 -22.27 -10.59 17.41
CA THR A 38 -23.33 -11.14 16.57
C THR A 38 -23.30 -10.45 15.23
N LEU A 39 -23.38 -11.23 14.17
CA LEU A 39 -23.38 -10.71 12.81
C LEU A 39 -24.66 -9.90 12.53
N PRO A 40 -24.57 -8.73 11.87
CA PRO A 40 -25.75 -7.94 11.51
C PRO A 40 -26.60 -8.67 10.46
N GLU A 41 -27.84 -8.22 10.30
CA GLU A 41 -28.67 -8.69 9.19
C GLU A 41 -28.01 -8.30 7.85
N PRO A 42 -27.95 -9.22 6.87
CA PRO A 42 -27.46 -8.89 5.55
C PRO A 42 -28.29 -7.78 4.91
N THR A 43 -27.61 -6.83 4.27
CA THR A 43 -28.28 -5.81 3.44
C THR A 43 -28.98 -6.43 2.24
N LYS A 44 -28.46 -7.55 1.75
CA LYS A 44 -28.97 -8.29 0.60
C LYS A 44 -28.65 -9.78 0.76
N ARG A 45 -29.54 -10.64 0.26
CA ARG A 45 -29.30 -12.08 0.06
C ARG A 45 -29.86 -12.50 -1.28
N GLU A 46 -29.04 -13.18 -2.07
CA GLU A 46 -29.43 -13.76 -3.36
C GLU A 46 -28.82 -15.15 -3.46
N GLU A 47 -29.67 -16.16 -3.60
CA GLU A 47 -29.25 -17.56 -3.59
C GLU A 47 -28.38 -17.91 -2.36
N ALA A 48 -27.10 -18.22 -2.59
CA ALA A 48 -26.11 -18.53 -1.56
C ALA A 48 -25.20 -17.34 -1.21
N VAL A 49 -25.41 -16.17 -1.82
CA VAL A 49 -24.61 -14.96 -1.60
C VAL A 49 -25.27 -14.08 -0.55
N SER A 50 -24.46 -13.59 0.39
CA SER A 50 -24.90 -12.69 1.46
C SER A 50 -24.00 -11.47 1.56
N TRP A 51 -24.60 -10.29 1.67
CA TRP A 51 -23.89 -9.01 1.79
C TRP A 51 -24.10 -8.42 3.18
N TYR A 52 -23.01 -8.10 3.87
CA TYR A 52 -23.03 -7.48 5.19
C TYR A 52 -22.53 -6.04 5.09
N PRO A 53 -23.22 -5.07 5.73
CA PRO A 53 -22.79 -3.68 5.70
C PRO A 53 -21.54 -3.51 6.58
N TRP A 54 -20.59 -2.71 6.11
CA TRP A 54 -19.44 -2.29 6.90
C TRP A 54 -19.09 -0.84 6.59
N THR A 55 -19.01 -0.01 7.62
CA THR A 55 -18.48 1.35 7.47
C THR A 55 -17.08 1.37 8.05
N ILE A 56 -16.09 1.58 7.20
CA ILE A 56 -14.72 1.89 7.62
C ILE A 56 -14.75 3.33 8.11
N ASN A 57 -14.22 3.56 9.31
CA ASN A 57 -14.19 4.87 9.94
C ASN A 57 -12.89 4.99 10.73
N ASN A 58 -11.84 5.46 10.07
CA ASN A 58 -10.50 5.59 10.66
C ASN A 58 -10.14 7.06 10.88
N LYS A 59 -8.89 7.36 11.26
CA LYS A 59 -8.44 8.73 11.53
C LYS A 59 -8.59 9.67 10.32
N TYR A 60 -8.50 9.12 9.10
CA TYR A 60 -8.35 9.89 7.86
C TYR A 60 -9.64 9.99 7.06
N TYR A 61 -10.42 8.90 7.00
CA TYR A 61 -11.59 8.82 6.13
C TYR A 61 -12.73 7.98 6.72
N THR A 62 -13.91 8.13 6.12
CA THR A 62 -15.02 7.18 6.20
C THR A 62 -15.26 6.52 4.85
N ALA A 63 -15.64 5.25 4.81
CA ALA A 63 -16.01 4.58 3.57
C ALA A 63 -17.06 3.50 3.83
N ASP A 64 -18.13 3.51 3.05
CA ASP A 64 -19.13 2.45 3.07
C ASP A 64 -18.73 1.30 2.16
N VAL A 65 -18.60 0.11 2.73
CA VAL A 65 -18.13 -1.11 2.07
C VAL A 65 -19.11 -2.25 2.40
N ARG A 66 -19.19 -3.26 1.54
CA ARG A 66 -19.92 -4.50 1.82
C ARG A 66 -18.98 -5.68 1.94
N LEU A 67 -19.17 -6.53 2.96
CA LEU A 67 -18.53 -7.85 3.03
C LEU A 67 -19.46 -8.85 2.35
N CYS A 68 -19.03 -9.45 1.25
CA CYS A 68 -19.85 -10.29 0.38
C CYS A 68 -19.37 -11.73 0.42
N VAL A 69 -20.16 -12.64 1.02
CA VAL A 69 -19.86 -14.08 1.03
C VAL A 69 -20.27 -14.67 -0.31
N VAL A 70 -19.31 -15.17 -1.09
CA VAL A 70 -19.58 -15.81 -2.39
C VAL A 70 -18.97 -17.22 -2.38
N PRO A 71 -19.80 -18.27 -2.21
CA PRO A 71 -19.28 -19.63 -2.02
C PRO A 71 -18.59 -20.23 -3.25
N SER A 72 -18.94 -19.79 -4.47
CA SER A 72 -18.32 -20.29 -5.69
C SER A 72 -18.39 -19.25 -6.82
N THR A 73 -17.51 -19.41 -7.80
CA THR A 73 -17.48 -18.58 -9.00
C THR A 73 -18.77 -18.67 -9.83
N PHE A 74 -19.57 -19.72 -9.66
CA PHE A 74 -20.88 -19.85 -10.31
C PHE A 74 -21.89 -18.79 -9.86
N GLN A 75 -21.72 -18.23 -8.66
CA GLN A 75 -22.55 -17.15 -8.15
C GLN A 75 -21.98 -15.76 -8.46
N MET A 76 -20.90 -15.66 -9.24
CA MET A 76 -20.37 -14.38 -9.68
C MET A 76 -21.34 -13.71 -10.66
N THR A 77 -21.96 -12.62 -10.21
CA THR A 77 -22.80 -11.75 -11.03
C THR A 77 -22.01 -10.53 -11.50
N SER A 78 -22.53 -9.84 -12.52
CA SER A 78 -21.97 -8.56 -12.97
C SER A 78 -21.95 -7.51 -11.85
N GLU A 79 -22.91 -7.54 -10.93
CA GLU A 79 -22.95 -6.62 -9.77
C GLU A 79 -21.78 -6.89 -8.82
N ILE A 80 -21.50 -8.16 -8.53
CA ILE A 80 -20.38 -8.54 -7.65
C ILE A 80 -19.07 -8.16 -8.33
N ALA A 81 -18.90 -8.53 -9.60
CA ALA A 81 -17.68 -8.23 -10.36
C ALA A 81 -17.38 -6.72 -10.43
N GLN A 82 -18.40 -5.88 -10.64
CA GLN A 82 -18.22 -4.42 -10.72
C GLN A 82 -17.99 -3.74 -9.37
N SER A 83 -18.35 -4.39 -8.26
CA SER A 83 -18.18 -3.82 -6.91
C SER A 83 -16.95 -4.36 -6.17
N MET A 84 -16.39 -5.50 -6.59
CA MET A 84 -15.27 -6.15 -5.92
C MET A 84 -13.99 -5.31 -6.02
N GLN A 85 -13.48 -4.86 -4.87
CA GLN A 85 -12.20 -4.13 -4.76
C GLN A 85 -11.18 -4.82 -3.87
N ALA A 86 -11.63 -5.78 -3.06
CA ALA A 86 -10.77 -6.66 -2.28
C ALA A 86 -11.31 -8.09 -2.34
N PHE A 87 -10.41 -9.05 -2.20
CA PHE A 87 -10.72 -10.48 -2.23
C PHE A 87 -10.01 -11.20 -1.10
N ILE A 88 -10.77 -11.96 -0.32
CA ILE A 88 -10.29 -12.76 0.81
C ILE A 88 -10.71 -14.21 0.55
N ALA A 89 -9.73 -15.10 0.45
CA ALA A 89 -9.97 -16.53 0.29
C ALA A 89 -9.41 -17.30 1.48
N TYR A 90 -10.26 -18.08 2.14
CA TYR A 90 -9.82 -19.06 3.12
C TYR A 90 -9.45 -20.39 2.44
N PHE A 91 -8.38 -21.02 2.90
CA PHE A 91 -8.06 -22.40 2.56
C PHE A 91 -7.72 -23.22 3.80
N ASP A 92 -8.12 -24.50 3.79
CA ASP A 92 -7.69 -25.45 4.81
C ASP A 92 -6.29 -25.98 4.48
N SER A 93 -5.30 -25.47 5.20
CA SER A 93 -3.90 -25.88 5.06
C SER A 93 -3.66 -27.35 5.44
N SER A 94 -4.53 -28.00 6.22
CA SER A 94 -4.38 -29.43 6.52
C SER A 94 -4.66 -30.34 5.32
N VAL A 95 -5.29 -29.80 4.28
CA VAL A 95 -5.68 -30.52 3.07
C VAL A 95 -4.71 -30.17 1.94
N LYS A 96 -4.02 -31.19 1.42
CA LYS A 96 -2.96 -31.03 0.40
C LYS A 96 -3.40 -30.32 -0.87
N ASP A 97 -4.66 -30.49 -1.27
CA ASP A 97 -5.24 -29.84 -2.46
C ASP A 97 -6.05 -28.57 -2.11
N GLY A 98 -5.80 -27.98 -0.93
CA GLY A 98 -6.56 -26.85 -0.40
C GLY A 98 -6.44 -25.58 -1.24
N LEU A 99 -5.27 -25.35 -1.86
CA LEU A 99 -5.01 -24.21 -2.75
C LEU A 99 -5.57 -24.46 -4.16
N GLU A 100 -5.59 -25.71 -4.61
CA GLU A 100 -6.07 -26.17 -5.90
C GLU A 100 -7.54 -25.83 -6.11
N LYS A 101 -8.31 -25.91 -5.02
CA LYS A 101 -9.73 -25.55 -5.00
C LYS A 101 -9.99 -24.06 -5.22
N LEU A 102 -9.00 -23.20 -5.03
CA LEU A 102 -9.11 -21.76 -5.31
C LEU A 102 -8.80 -21.40 -6.77
N HIS A 103 -8.31 -22.35 -7.59
CA HIS A 103 -7.96 -22.07 -8.99
C HIS A 103 -9.09 -21.45 -9.84
N PRO A 104 -10.38 -21.82 -9.67
CA PRO A 104 -11.45 -21.17 -10.39
C PRO A 104 -11.52 -19.65 -10.16
N TRP A 105 -11.10 -19.18 -8.99
CA TRP A 105 -11.07 -17.76 -8.64
C TRP A 105 -9.93 -16.99 -9.30
N ILE A 106 -8.85 -17.66 -9.71
CA ILE A 106 -7.66 -17.01 -10.26
C ILE A 106 -8.00 -16.24 -11.55
N SER A 107 -8.74 -16.85 -12.47
CA SER A 107 -9.17 -16.13 -13.68
C SER A 107 -10.11 -14.95 -13.39
N VAL A 108 -10.88 -15.03 -12.30
CA VAL A 108 -11.80 -13.96 -11.90
C VAL A 108 -11.03 -12.77 -11.33
N ILE A 109 -10.04 -13.02 -10.46
CA ILE A 109 -9.21 -11.95 -9.89
C ILE A 109 -8.27 -11.33 -10.92
N GLU A 110 -7.80 -12.10 -11.90
CA GLU A 110 -6.95 -11.57 -12.98
C GLU A 110 -7.73 -10.59 -13.88
N ASP A 111 -9.01 -10.88 -14.16
CA ASP A 111 -9.89 -10.03 -14.96
C ASP A 111 -10.32 -8.76 -14.20
N ILE A 112 -10.68 -8.90 -12.92
CA ILE A 112 -11.17 -7.78 -12.10
C ILE A 112 -10.02 -6.93 -11.56
N ALA A 113 -8.88 -7.56 -11.24
CA ALA A 113 -7.70 -6.97 -10.59
C ALA A 113 -8.00 -6.17 -9.31
N PRO A 114 -8.49 -6.82 -8.22
CA PRO A 114 -8.68 -6.16 -6.93
C PRO A 114 -7.35 -5.64 -6.37
N GLU A 115 -7.40 -4.54 -5.61
CA GLU A 115 -6.20 -3.92 -5.04
C GLU A 115 -5.68 -4.68 -3.81
N VAL A 116 -6.56 -5.41 -3.12
CA VAL A 116 -6.23 -6.17 -1.91
C VAL A 116 -6.60 -7.64 -2.12
N LEU A 117 -5.60 -8.52 -2.07
CA LEU A 117 -5.73 -9.97 -2.20
C LEU A 117 -5.16 -10.63 -0.94
N ILE A 118 -5.99 -11.31 -0.16
CA ILE A 118 -5.57 -11.94 1.11
C ILE A 118 -5.94 -13.42 1.10
N LEU A 119 -4.93 -14.26 1.30
CA LEU A 119 -5.07 -15.70 1.46
C LEU A 119 -5.03 -16.01 2.95
N VAL A 120 -6.07 -16.65 3.46
CA VAL A 120 -6.27 -16.88 4.89
C VAL A 120 -6.24 -18.38 5.17
N CYS A 121 -5.58 -18.79 6.26
CA CYS A 121 -5.74 -20.12 6.85
C CYS A 121 -5.79 -20.01 8.38
N ASP A 122 -6.23 -21.06 9.07
CA ASP A 122 -6.13 -21.09 10.54
C ASP A 122 -4.66 -21.00 10.98
N LYS A 123 -3.87 -21.98 10.56
CA LYS A 123 -2.42 -22.03 10.68
C LYS A 123 -1.86 -22.91 9.58
N VAL A 124 -0.63 -22.67 9.18
CA VAL A 124 0.07 -23.55 8.23
C VAL A 124 0.33 -24.93 8.84
N CYS A 125 0.20 -25.97 8.02
CA CYS A 125 0.29 -27.36 8.42
C CYS A 125 1.35 -28.09 7.59
N GLU A 126 2.43 -28.51 8.23
CA GLU A 126 3.54 -29.23 7.60
C GLU A 126 3.15 -30.56 6.94
N ASN A 127 1.99 -31.14 7.30
CA ASN A 127 1.49 -32.38 6.73
C ASN A 127 0.49 -32.19 5.57
N GLY A 128 0.06 -30.95 5.33
CA GLY A 128 -0.85 -30.57 4.26
C GLY A 128 -0.14 -29.64 3.27
N VAL A 129 -0.58 -28.39 3.21
CA VAL A 129 0.09 -27.29 2.51
C VAL A 129 1.02 -26.60 3.51
N THR A 130 2.32 -26.68 3.22
CA THR A 130 3.38 -26.07 4.04
C THR A 130 3.37 -24.55 3.92
N ARG A 131 4.02 -23.87 4.86
CA ARG A 131 4.23 -22.41 4.79
C ARG A 131 4.90 -21.98 3.50
N HIS A 132 5.92 -22.73 3.08
CA HIS A 132 6.66 -22.43 1.86
C HIS A 132 5.78 -22.52 0.61
N GLU A 133 4.97 -23.57 0.48
CA GLU A 133 4.05 -23.74 -0.65
C GLU A 133 2.99 -22.63 -0.68
N ALA A 134 2.39 -22.30 0.47
CA ALA A 134 1.43 -21.21 0.56
C ALA A 134 2.05 -19.85 0.18
N GLN A 135 3.27 -19.57 0.63
CA GLN A 135 3.98 -18.35 0.27
C GLN A 135 4.35 -18.29 -1.22
N GLN A 136 4.82 -19.38 -1.81
CA GLN A 136 5.08 -19.44 -3.26
C GLN A 136 3.80 -19.21 -4.07
N TRP A 137 2.69 -19.82 -3.63
CA TRP A 137 1.39 -19.60 -4.26
C TRP A 137 0.95 -18.14 -4.14
N CYS A 138 1.15 -17.52 -2.98
CA CYS A 138 0.83 -16.11 -2.76
C CYS A 138 1.65 -15.18 -3.66
N LEU A 139 2.96 -15.39 -3.76
CA LEU A 139 3.84 -14.63 -4.64
C LEU A 139 3.44 -14.76 -6.12
N ALA A 140 3.03 -15.96 -6.55
CA ALA A 140 2.60 -16.21 -7.93
C ALA A 140 1.31 -15.47 -8.31
N HIS A 141 0.41 -15.23 -7.36
CA HIS A 141 -0.92 -14.64 -7.60
C HIS A 141 -1.12 -13.28 -6.90
N ALA A 142 -0.04 -12.68 -6.38
CA ALA A 142 -0.03 -11.40 -5.65
C ALA A 142 -0.92 -11.35 -4.39
N PHE A 143 -1.10 -12.49 -3.71
CA PHE A 143 -1.78 -12.53 -2.42
C PHE A 143 -0.83 -12.23 -1.26
N GLU A 144 -1.38 -11.73 -0.18
CA GLU A 144 -0.76 -11.75 1.14
C GLU A 144 -1.26 -12.96 1.94
N LEU A 145 -0.34 -13.75 2.51
CA LEU A 145 -0.70 -14.86 3.41
C LEU A 145 -0.96 -14.34 4.82
N VAL A 146 -2.13 -14.65 5.39
CA VAL A 146 -2.47 -14.33 6.78
C VAL A 146 -2.92 -15.59 7.51
N GLU A 147 -2.15 -16.01 8.51
CA GLU A 147 -2.54 -17.06 9.46
C GLU A 147 -3.43 -16.43 10.56
N LEU A 148 -4.60 -17.02 10.84
CA LEU A 148 -5.52 -16.55 11.88
C LEU A 148 -4.97 -16.81 13.29
N ASN A 149 -4.31 -17.96 13.47
CA ASN A 149 -3.74 -18.44 14.71
C ASN A 149 -2.32 -18.99 14.45
N PRO A 150 -1.36 -18.13 14.04
CA PRO A 150 0.01 -18.57 13.75
C PRO A 150 0.65 -19.19 14.99
N GLN A 151 1.49 -20.21 14.78
CA GLN A 151 2.22 -20.85 15.87
C GLN A 151 3.36 -19.97 16.40
N GLU A 152 4.00 -19.23 15.51
CA GLU A 152 5.09 -18.30 15.81
C GLU A 152 4.51 -16.88 15.75
N LEU A 153 4.51 -16.20 16.89
CA LEU A 153 4.13 -14.80 16.95
C LEU A 153 5.37 -13.93 16.69
N PRO A 154 5.20 -12.74 16.09
CA PRO A 154 6.26 -11.74 16.00
C PRO A 154 6.80 -11.41 17.40
N ASP A 155 8.08 -11.06 17.47
CA ASP A 155 8.69 -10.64 18.73
C ASP A 155 8.06 -9.31 19.17
N GLU A 156 7.53 -9.25 20.39
CA GLU A 156 6.93 -8.01 20.92
C GLU A 156 8.00 -6.96 21.25
N ASP A 157 9.27 -7.39 21.39
CA ASP A 157 10.41 -6.50 21.63
C ASP A 157 10.97 -5.89 20.33
N ASP A 158 10.50 -6.30 19.15
CA ASP A 158 10.83 -5.63 17.89
C ASP A 158 10.22 -4.22 17.87
N ASP A 159 10.95 -3.23 17.35
CA ASP A 159 10.47 -1.83 17.26
C ASP A 159 9.18 -1.71 16.43
N PHE A 160 8.98 -2.63 15.48
CA PHE A 160 7.83 -2.68 14.58
C PHE A 160 7.31 -4.12 14.45
N PRO A 161 6.61 -4.64 15.48
CA PRO A 161 6.14 -6.01 15.44
C PRO A 161 5.07 -6.15 14.37
N GLU A 162 5.22 -7.15 13.50
CA GLU A 162 4.23 -7.45 12.48
C GLU A 162 2.87 -7.78 13.13
N SER A 163 1.78 -7.44 12.46
CA SER A 163 0.45 -7.86 12.90
C SER A 163 0.07 -9.17 12.23
N THR A 164 -0.68 -10.01 12.94
CA THR A 164 -1.16 -11.29 12.44
C THR A 164 -2.68 -11.41 12.57
N GLY A 165 -3.25 -12.47 12.00
CA GLY A 165 -4.67 -12.81 12.07
C GLY A 165 -5.62 -11.69 11.60
N VAL A 166 -6.81 -11.63 12.21
CA VAL A 166 -7.86 -10.68 11.82
C VAL A 166 -7.41 -9.23 11.94
N LYS A 167 -6.52 -8.91 12.91
CA LYS A 167 -5.93 -7.58 13.04
C LYS A 167 -5.20 -7.17 11.76
N ARG A 168 -4.41 -8.08 11.17
CA ARG A 168 -3.70 -7.82 9.91
C ARG A 168 -4.66 -7.64 8.72
N ILE A 169 -5.70 -8.47 8.63
CA ILE A 169 -6.75 -8.34 7.59
C ILE A 169 -7.40 -6.95 7.67
N VAL A 170 -7.82 -6.54 8.86
CA VAL A 170 -8.47 -5.23 9.07
C VAL A 170 -7.52 -4.09 8.73
N GLN A 171 -6.22 -4.19 9.06
CA GLN A 171 -5.22 -3.19 8.68
C GLN A 171 -5.07 -3.07 7.16
N ALA A 172 -4.95 -4.18 6.44
CA ALA A 172 -4.87 -4.17 4.98
C ALA A 172 -6.11 -3.52 4.34
N LEU A 173 -7.31 -3.85 4.83
CA LEU A 173 -8.55 -3.25 4.35
C LEU A 173 -8.68 -1.75 4.70
N ASN A 174 -8.16 -1.31 5.84
CA ASN A 174 -8.13 0.12 6.22
C ASN A 174 -7.09 0.91 5.42
N ALA A 175 -6.01 0.28 4.99
CA ALA A 175 -4.98 0.91 4.17
C ALA A 175 -5.42 1.08 2.71
N ASN A 176 -6.47 0.38 2.29
CA ASN A 176 -7.01 0.49 0.94
C ASN A 176 -7.70 1.85 0.71
N VAL A 177 -7.66 2.34 -0.53
CA VAL A 177 -8.36 3.56 -0.94
C VAL A 177 -9.69 3.14 -1.58
N TRP A 178 -10.82 3.23 -0.89
CA TRP A 178 -12.12 2.73 -1.39
C TRP A 178 -12.80 3.71 -2.36
N THR A 179 -13.65 3.23 -3.29
CA THR A 179 -14.39 4.16 -4.19
C THR A 179 -15.47 4.96 -3.45
N SER A 180 -15.87 4.54 -2.26
CA SER A 180 -16.82 5.21 -1.39
C SER A 180 -16.14 6.05 -0.30
N VAL A 181 -14.85 6.35 -0.46
CA VAL A 181 -14.06 7.07 0.54
C VAL A 181 -14.46 8.55 0.62
N GLU A 182 -14.67 9.03 1.84
CA GLU A 182 -14.96 10.41 2.18
C GLU A 182 -13.93 10.88 3.20
N MET A 183 -13.10 11.86 2.82
CA MET A 183 -12.05 12.39 3.69
C MET A 183 -12.64 13.24 4.82
N LYS A 184 -12.05 13.14 6.02
CA LYS A 184 -12.49 13.95 7.16
C LYS A 184 -11.85 15.34 7.10
N ASP A 185 -12.68 16.37 7.00
CA ASP A 185 -12.30 17.79 6.83
C ASP A 185 -11.40 18.38 7.94
N GLY A 186 -11.16 17.67 9.04
CA GLY A 186 -10.33 18.11 10.18
C GLY A 186 -8.87 17.66 10.18
N HIS A 187 -8.47 16.75 9.29
CA HIS A 187 -7.08 16.25 9.19
C HIS A 187 -6.31 16.80 7.98
N ASN A 188 -6.91 17.72 7.23
CA ASN A 188 -6.37 18.30 5.99
C ASN A 188 -5.16 19.25 6.18
N GLN A 189 -4.72 19.52 7.41
CA GLN A 189 -3.52 20.34 7.62
C GLN A 189 -2.21 19.56 7.46
N GLY A 190 -2.26 18.22 7.43
CA GLY A 190 -1.05 17.41 7.47
C GLY A 190 -0.99 16.17 6.58
N LEU A 191 -1.90 15.96 5.62
CA LEU A 191 -1.86 14.80 4.69
C LEU A 191 -2.53 15.08 3.32
N GLY A 192 -2.16 16.18 2.66
CA GLY A 192 -2.71 16.56 1.34
C GLY A 192 -2.62 15.46 0.27
N LEU A 193 -1.63 14.56 0.39
CA LEU A 193 -1.38 13.45 -0.53
C LEU A 193 -2.51 12.40 -0.57
N MET A 194 -3.16 12.10 0.56
CA MET A 194 -4.24 11.09 0.59
C MET A 194 -5.47 11.58 -0.15
N SER A 195 -5.83 12.86 0.01
CA SER A 195 -6.91 13.49 -0.75
C SER A 195 -6.63 13.45 -2.25
N SER A 196 -5.37 13.59 -2.67
CA SER A 196 -4.96 13.46 -4.08
C SER A 196 -5.11 12.04 -4.61
N LEU A 197 -4.68 11.01 -3.86
CA LEU A 197 -4.86 9.60 -4.26
C LEU A 197 -6.34 9.25 -4.44
N VAL A 198 -7.19 9.75 -3.55
CA VAL A 198 -8.65 9.62 -3.64
C VAL A 198 -9.19 10.33 -4.89
N ALA A 199 -8.79 11.59 -5.11
CA ALA A 199 -9.25 12.40 -6.24
C ALA A 199 -8.86 11.77 -7.60
N CYS A 200 -7.66 11.20 -7.71
CA CYS A 200 -7.22 10.46 -8.90
C CYS A 200 -8.14 9.27 -9.22
N ARG A 201 -8.71 8.62 -8.21
CA ARG A 201 -9.60 7.46 -8.39
C ARG A 201 -10.98 7.85 -8.92
N HIS A 202 -11.49 9.03 -8.55
CA HIS A 202 -12.78 9.54 -9.04
C HIS A 202 -12.71 10.13 -10.45
N ASN A 203 -11.52 10.58 -10.89
CA ASN A 203 -11.35 11.25 -12.18
C ASN A 203 -10.93 10.34 -13.35
N ASN A 204 -10.80 9.02 -13.15
CA ASN A 204 -10.26 8.12 -14.17
C ASN A 204 -11.32 7.17 -14.77
N PRO A 205 -12.12 7.59 -15.77
CA PRO A 205 -12.68 6.65 -16.72
C PRO A 205 -11.52 6.14 -17.58
N ARG A 206 -11.09 4.89 -17.32
CA ARG A 206 -10.05 4.16 -18.07
C ARG A 206 -9.96 4.59 -19.54
N SER A 207 -8.98 5.43 -19.87
CA SER A 207 -8.51 5.62 -21.24
C SER A 207 -7.02 5.33 -21.25
N CYS A 208 -6.68 4.08 -21.57
CA CYS A 208 -5.31 3.71 -21.89
C CYS A 208 -4.90 4.47 -23.15
N GLN A 209 -4.10 5.52 -22.99
CA GLN A 209 -3.27 6.04 -24.07
C GLN A 209 -1.83 6.04 -23.59
N ASP A 210 -1.03 5.18 -24.20
CA ASP A 210 0.41 5.12 -24.02
C ASP A 210 1.03 6.51 -24.22
N PRO A 211 1.97 6.95 -23.36
CA PRO A 211 2.72 8.17 -23.64
C PRO A 211 3.60 7.96 -24.88
N PRO A 212 3.65 8.93 -25.83
CA PRO A 212 4.47 8.81 -27.02
C PRO A 212 5.94 8.89 -26.64
N SER A 213 6.70 7.93 -27.15
CA SER A 213 8.15 7.80 -27.06
C SER A 213 8.88 9.06 -27.54
N SER A 214 9.46 9.81 -26.61
CA SER A 214 10.38 10.91 -26.93
C SER A 214 11.80 10.38 -27.14
N SER A 215 12.24 10.51 -28.37
CA SER A 215 13.56 10.22 -28.93
C SER A 215 14.74 10.88 -28.19
N SER A 216 15.75 10.08 -27.81
CA SER A 216 17.10 10.56 -27.45
C SER A 216 17.90 10.95 -28.70
N PRO A 217 18.67 12.06 -28.69
CA PRO A 217 19.70 12.27 -29.69
C PRO A 217 21.03 11.60 -29.27
N VAL A 218 21.61 10.95 -30.27
CA VAL A 218 22.92 10.28 -30.30
C VAL A 218 24.06 11.29 -30.46
N GLY A 219 25.21 11.01 -29.83
CA GLY A 219 26.52 11.13 -30.50
C GLY A 219 27.59 11.97 -29.79
N GLY A 220 28.69 11.32 -29.36
CA GLY A 220 29.93 12.00 -28.99
C GLY A 220 30.97 11.12 -28.28
N THR A 221 31.57 10.18 -28.99
CA THR A 221 32.80 9.44 -28.57
C THR A 221 34.02 10.36 -28.64
N LEU A 222 34.97 10.25 -27.69
CA LEU A 222 36.43 10.02 -27.90
C LEU A 222 37.27 10.18 -26.59
N VAL A 223 37.85 9.05 -26.17
CA VAL A 223 39.25 8.76 -25.74
C VAL A 223 39.92 9.44 -24.52
N ASN A 224 40.39 8.54 -23.63
CA ASN A 224 41.47 8.59 -22.63
C ASN A 224 42.51 9.73 -22.73
N GLU A 225 42.93 10.25 -21.58
CA GLU A 225 44.34 10.22 -21.15
C GLU A 225 44.42 10.04 -19.62
N GLU A 226 45.27 9.10 -19.20
CA GLU A 226 45.74 8.92 -17.82
C GLU A 226 46.72 10.05 -17.50
N ASP A 227 46.64 10.65 -16.31
CA ASP A 227 47.84 11.24 -15.72
C ASP A 227 47.88 11.00 -14.21
N ASP A 228 49.08 10.59 -13.81
CA ASP A 228 49.47 10.00 -12.54
C ASP A 228 50.03 11.14 -11.69
N GLN A 229 49.39 11.48 -10.56
CA GLN A 229 50.09 12.29 -9.56
C GLN A 229 49.65 12.05 -8.12
N LYS A 230 50.58 11.42 -7.42
CA LYS A 230 50.62 11.08 -6.00
C LYS A 230 50.84 12.32 -5.13
N GLU A 231 50.01 12.43 -4.10
CA GLU A 231 50.27 12.95 -2.74
C GLU A 231 50.96 14.32 -2.56
N ASN A 232 50.30 15.27 -1.87
CA ASN A 232 50.61 15.56 -0.46
C ASN A 232 49.60 16.53 0.20
N SER A 233 48.95 16.02 1.26
CA SER A 233 48.61 16.61 2.55
C SER A 233 48.29 18.11 2.76
N THR A 234 47.20 18.26 3.53
CA THR A 234 46.87 19.25 4.59
C THR A 234 46.13 20.55 4.24
N HIS A 235 44.91 20.66 4.80
CA HIS A 235 43.98 21.80 4.92
C HIS A 235 42.96 22.05 3.79
N SER A 236 41.83 21.31 3.79
CA SER A 236 40.60 21.72 3.06
C SER A 236 39.27 21.14 3.58
N SER A 237 39.21 20.55 4.79
CA SER A 237 37.98 19.86 5.24
C SER A 237 36.79 20.79 5.53
N THR A 238 37.01 22.07 5.83
CA THR A 238 35.92 22.97 6.25
C THR A 238 35.11 23.55 5.09
N GLN A 239 35.68 23.63 3.88
CA GLN A 239 35.02 24.25 2.72
C GLN A 239 34.12 23.27 1.95
N GLU A 240 34.51 21.99 1.83
CA GLU A 240 33.70 20.97 1.15
C GLU A 240 32.44 20.63 1.96
N ASP A 241 32.56 20.50 3.28
CA ASP A 241 31.44 20.26 4.20
C ASP A 241 30.39 21.39 4.14
N THR A 242 30.80 22.65 3.96
CA THR A 242 29.88 23.79 3.89
C THR A 242 29.11 23.83 2.56
N VAL A 243 29.73 23.38 1.46
CA VAL A 243 29.12 23.39 0.11
C VAL A 243 28.12 22.24 -0.05
N VAL A 244 28.42 21.05 0.48
CA VAL A 244 27.48 19.93 0.49
C VAL A 244 26.25 20.22 1.37
N ASP A 245 26.45 20.98 2.46
CA ASP A 245 25.37 21.38 3.36
C ASP A 245 24.40 22.35 2.69
N ALA A 246 24.93 23.40 2.05
CA ALA A 246 24.12 24.37 1.31
C ALA A 246 23.36 23.75 0.13
N MET A 247 23.95 22.74 -0.54
CA MET A 247 23.30 22.02 -1.63
C MET A 247 22.16 21.13 -1.11
N THR A 248 22.32 20.55 0.08
CA THR A 248 21.28 19.76 0.75
C THR A 248 20.11 20.64 1.19
N ASP A 249 20.39 21.84 1.72
CA ASP A 249 19.36 22.80 2.13
C ASP A 249 18.53 23.31 0.93
N LEU A 250 19.16 23.51 -0.24
CA LEU A 250 18.46 23.87 -1.48
C LEU A 250 17.52 22.74 -1.95
N ASP A 251 17.99 21.49 -1.89
CA ASP A 251 17.18 20.32 -2.24
C ASP A 251 15.99 20.15 -1.27
N ILE A 252 16.20 20.40 0.03
CA ILE A 252 15.16 20.38 1.06
C ILE A 252 14.11 21.48 0.83
N GLN A 253 14.55 22.69 0.47
CA GLN A 253 13.64 23.78 0.14
C GLN A 253 12.78 23.45 -1.10
N GLU A 254 13.35 22.74 -2.07
CA GLU A 254 12.62 22.27 -3.24
C GLU A 254 11.55 21.23 -2.86
N LEU A 255 11.88 20.27 -1.98
CA LEU A 255 10.89 19.32 -1.45
C LEU A 255 9.72 20.01 -0.72
N ALA A 256 10.02 21.01 0.09
CA ALA A 256 9.01 21.80 0.79
C ALA A 256 8.11 22.57 -0.19
N ASN A 257 8.67 23.12 -1.26
CA ASN A 257 7.89 23.81 -2.29
C ASN A 257 7.02 22.85 -3.11
N LEU A 258 7.53 21.65 -3.42
CA LEU A 258 6.78 20.60 -4.12
C LEU A 258 5.66 20.01 -3.25
N THR A 259 5.70 20.18 -1.93
CA THR A 259 4.64 19.69 -1.03
C THR A 259 3.64 20.77 -0.60
N ALA A 260 4.06 22.04 -0.59
CA ALA A 260 3.19 23.18 -0.29
C ALA A 260 2.38 23.72 -1.50
N GLY A 261 2.70 23.27 -2.72
CA GLY A 261 2.06 23.70 -3.97
C GLY A 261 0.74 22.99 -4.29
N ASP A 262 0.07 23.41 -5.38
CA ASP A 262 -1.14 22.76 -5.89
C ASP A 262 -0.83 21.31 -6.30
N ALA A 263 -1.70 20.38 -5.91
CA ALA A 263 -1.42 18.95 -5.95
C ALA A 263 -1.70 18.36 -7.34
N ASP A 264 -0.81 18.62 -8.30
CA ASP A 264 -0.84 18.03 -9.64
C ASP A 264 0.08 16.78 -9.73
N VAL A 265 -0.23 15.86 -10.64
CA VAL A 265 0.53 14.61 -10.89
C VAL A 265 1.99 14.91 -11.20
N ASP A 266 2.24 15.97 -11.98
CA ASP A 266 3.59 16.44 -12.32
C ASP A 266 4.40 16.82 -11.06
N ASN A 267 3.73 17.33 -10.03
CA ASN A 267 4.36 17.74 -8.78
C ASN A 267 4.76 16.53 -7.93
N PHE A 268 3.95 15.47 -7.94
CA PHE A 268 4.23 14.19 -7.28
C PHE A 268 5.38 13.42 -7.95
N GLU A 269 5.39 13.33 -9.29
CA GLU A 269 6.51 12.70 -10.02
C GLU A 269 7.83 13.43 -9.78
N ARG A 270 7.80 14.77 -9.69
CA ARG A 270 8.97 15.59 -9.35
C ARG A 270 9.45 15.33 -7.92
N LEU A 271 8.53 15.15 -6.96
CA LEU A 271 8.87 14.79 -5.59
C LEU A 271 9.66 13.47 -5.52
N PHE A 272 9.18 12.43 -6.20
CA PHE A 272 9.86 11.13 -6.22
C PHE A 272 11.18 11.16 -6.99
N THR A 273 11.24 11.92 -8.09
CA THR A 273 12.49 12.16 -8.83
C THR A 273 13.52 12.84 -7.92
N LYS A 274 13.10 13.87 -7.16
CA LYS A 274 13.96 14.59 -6.23
C LYS A 274 14.45 13.71 -5.07
N LEU A 275 13.56 12.90 -4.49
CA LEU A 275 13.93 11.97 -3.43
C LEU A 275 14.97 10.94 -3.92
N LYS A 276 14.83 10.47 -5.17
CA LYS A 276 15.81 9.59 -5.81
C LYS A 276 17.16 10.29 -5.98
N GLU A 277 17.19 11.53 -6.46
CA GLU A 277 18.43 12.31 -6.59
C GLU A 277 19.14 12.50 -5.24
N MET A 278 18.39 12.82 -4.19
CA MET A 278 18.96 12.98 -2.84
C MET A 278 19.50 11.66 -2.27
N LYS A 279 18.84 10.54 -2.56
CA LYS A 279 19.33 9.20 -2.21
C LYS A 279 20.63 8.86 -2.94
N ASP A 280 20.70 9.15 -4.23
CA ASP A 280 21.89 8.90 -5.05
C ASP A 280 23.07 9.76 -4.57
N LYS A 281 22.82 11.03 -4.21
CA LYS A 281 23.82 11.90 -3.56
C LYS A 281 24.30 11.32 -2.21
N ALA A 282 23.39 10.86 -1.36
CA ALA A 282 23.73 10.27 -0.07
C ALA A 282 24.62 9.01 -0.21
N SER A 283 24.44 8.23 -1.28
CA SER A 283 25.25 7.04 -1.55
C SER A 283 26.74 7.34 -1.80
N SER A 284 27.03 8.56 -2.27
CA SER A 284 28.39 9.04 -2.54
C SER A 284 29.11 9.59 -1.29
N LEU A 285 28.39 9.83 -0.19
CA LEU A 285 28.94 10.40 1.05
C LEU A 285 29.53 9.31 1.96
N PRO A 286 30.59 9.63 2.75
CA PRO A 286 31.09 8.80 3.85
C PRO A 286 30.00 8.49 4.90
N HIS A 287 30.18 7.41 5.68
CA HIS A 287 29.16 6.92 6.62
C HIS A 287 28.61 7.99 7.59
N GLU A 288 29.50 8.76 8.21
CA GLU A 288 29.13 9.80 9.18
C GLU A 288 28.31 10.92 8.55
N GLN A 289 28.73 11.41 7.37
CA GLN A 289 28.02 12.45 6.63
C GLN A 289 26.71 11.94 6.03
N ARG A 290 26.67 10.67 5.62
CA ARG A 290 25.45 10.01 5.12
C ARG A 290 24.38 9.93 6.19
N LYS A 291 24.76 9.69 7.46
CA LYS A 291 23.86 9.67 8.61
C LYS A 291 23.21 11.05 8.81
N VAL A 292 24.02 12.11 8.86
CA VAL A 292 23.53 13.51 8.99
C VAL A 292 22.65 13.92 7.82
N HIS A 293 23.06 13.59 6.58
CA HIS A 293 22.27 13.87 5.39
C HIS A 293 20.92 13.13 5.45
N ALA A 294 20.91 11.82 5.76
CA ALA A 294 19.68 11.04 5.87
C ALA A 294 18.74 11.58 6.96
N GLU A 295 19.27 12.00 8.11
CA GLU A 295 18.49 12.64 9.17
C GLU A 295 17.84 13.94 8.67
N LYS A 296 18.59 14.82 8.01
CA LYS A 296 18.05 16.07 7.44
C LYS A 296 16.96 15.82 6.39
N VAL A 297 17.20 14.88 5.47
CA VAL A 297 16.22 14.53 4.43
C VAL A 297 14.97 13.90 5.05
N ALA A 298 15.11 13.03 6.04
CA ALA A 298 13.98 12.40 6.72
C ALA A 298 13.13 13.42 7.48
N LYS A 299 13.77 14.33 8.23
CA LYS A 299 13.07 15.42 8.93
C LYS A 299 12.36 16.36 7.95
N ALA A 300 13.05 16.77 6.88
CA ALA A 300 12.47 17.59 5.84
C ALA A 300 11.26 16.92 5.17
N PHE A 301 11.38 15.63 4.84
CA PHE A 301 10.30 14.87 4.24
C PHE A 301 9.12 14.71 5.21
N TRP A 302 9.39 14.44 6.49
CA TRP A 302 8.36 14.36 7.54
C TRP A 302 7.56 15.66 7.65
N MET A 303 8.26 16.79 7.74
CA MET A 303 7.61 18.12 7.78
C MET A 303 6.85 18.41 6.47
N ALA A 304 7.42 18.05 5.33
CA ALA A 304 6.83 18.26 4.01
C ALA A 304 5.53 17.45 3.81
N ILE A 305 5.44 16.24 4.36
CA ILE A 305 4.19 15.47 4.34
C ILE A 305 3.21 15.88 5.43
N GLY A 306 3.56 16.85 6.29
CA GLY A 306 2.67 17.44 7.29
C GLY A 306 2.82 16.89 8.72
N GLY A 307 3.94 16.25 9.03
CA GLY A 307 4.31 15.87 10.40
C GLY A 307 4.84 17.05 11.21
N ASP A 308 4.56 17.06 12.52
CA ASP A 308 4.96 18.16 13.40
C ASP A 308 6.44 18.02 13.85
N GLU A 309 7.15 19.13 14.01
CA GLU A 309 8.54 19.13 14.51
C GLU A 309 8.64 18.50 15.92
N ASP A 310 7.61 18.66 16.75
CA ASP A 310 7.56 18.09 18.11
C ASP A 310 7.55 16.55 18.10
N GLU A 311 7.14 15.90 17.00
CA GLU A 311 7.11 14.43 16.89
C GLU A 311 8.50 13.84 16.59
N ILE A 312 9.44 14.67 16.12
CA ILE A 312 10.80 14.28 15.72
C ILE A 312 11.88 14.91 16.61
N ASP A 313 11.51 15.83 17.50
CA ASP A 313 12.41 16.46 18.46
C ASP A 313 12.76 15.46 19.59
N GLY A 314 14.03 15.08 19.71
CA GLY A 314 14.52 14.06 20.65
C GLY A 314 14.85 12.69 20.05
N LEU A 315 14.56 12.44 18.77
CA LEU A 315 15.00 11.22 18.06
C LEU A 315 16.45 11.28 17.55
N SER A 316 17.15 12.40 17.80
CA SER A 316 18.56 12.52 17.42
C SER A 316 19.37 11.50 18.20
N SER A 317 20.13 10.66 17.49
CA SER A 317 21.04 9.70 18.10
C SER A 317 22.20 10.46 18.74
N GLY A 318 21.98 11.00 19.94
CA GLY A 318 23.05 11.40 20.84
C GLY A 318 23.79 10.14 21.24
N GLU A 319 24.97 9.93 20.65
CA GLU A 319 25.93 8.94 21.17
C GLU A 319 26.35 9.40 22.58
N GLU A 320 25.75 8.82 23.61
CA GLU A 320 26.43 8.73 24.91
C GLU A 320 27.70 7.90 24.69
N SER A 321 28.83 8.52 25.03
CA SER A 321 30.21 8.09 24.76
C SER A 321 30.62 6.75 25.36
#